data_AF-A0A976J4K8-F1
#
_entry.id   AF-A0A976J4K8-F1
#
_cell.length_a   1.000
_cell.length_b   1.000
_cell.length_c   1.000
_cell.angle_alpha   90.00
_cell.angle_beta   90.00
_cell.angle_gamma   90.00
#
_symmetry.space_group_name_H-M   'P 1'
#
loop_
_entity.id
_entity.type
_entity.pdbx_description
1 polymer ?
#
loop_
_entity_poly.entity_id
_entity_poly.type
_entity_poly.pdbx_seq_one_letter_code
_entity_poly.pdbx_strand_id
1 'polypeptide(L)'
;MAEEMRWKYFSDDRDARLGRSLSGTNLALAGDYNQRIVLQSIRRHDMVTRSQLVAMTGLTAPTIMNITRRLLEQGLIVNCGRTEGARGQPAMRFMVNADGCHAFGVNIDRDQLTVVLLDLAGRVRALRRHDEAFLLPEAARTIIAGLMRSILDETGIDVDRIIGLGVAVPDDLGKVPLRRMPEGYAIWTDTDVGALLRPIWSGPLHIDNDAAAAAIGEAQFGLGLVHPSFFYILVMAGLGGGVVLDGVYHRGAAARSGELGFLPHGDGMLQDVVSLSGLRHRLAGAETAADREAALEGWLDDAALALVPVVAAINCLINPDAILIGGGLDRDVAARLIRRIQDMAGRTTSRKIPAEAALAIARIYDHAAAIGAAILPFLDQLLPTEGSLMKRPGD
;
A
#
# COMPACT_ATOMS: atom_id res chain seq x y z
N MET A 1 -13.25 40.67 11.62
CA MET A 1 -13.16 39.46 12.47
C MET A 1 -13.29 38.24 11.57
N ALA A 2 -12.21 37.90 10.90
CA ALA A 2 -12.08 36.72 10.08
C ALA A 2 -10.71 36.16 10.41
N GLU A 3 -10.66 35.26 11.39
CA GLU A 3 -9.44 34.55 11.75
C GLU A 3 -9.79 33.23 12.44
N GLU A 4 -9.08 32.19 12.01
CA GLU A 4 -8.85 30.91 12.70
C GLU A 4 -9.98 29.86 12.75
N MET A 5 -10.30 29.28 11.60
CA MET A 5 -10.64 27.84 11.52
C MET A 5 -9.39 27.05 11.13
N ARG A 6 -8.52 26.84 12.12
CA ARG A 6 -7.32 26.01 12.01
C ARG A 6 -7.76 24.56 12.23
N TRP A 7 -7.86 23.79 11.14
CA TRP A 7 -8.18 22.37 11.18
C TRP A 7 -7.09 21.60 11.93
N LYS A 8 -7.30 21.36 13.22
CA LYS A 8 -6.63 20.30 13.99
C LYS A 8 -7.28 18.96 13.60
N TYR A 9 -6.51 17.88 13.71
CA TYR A 9 -6.85 16.47 13.45
C TYR A 9 -6.49 15.95 12.07
N PHE A 10 -5.21 15.68 11.85
CA PHE A 10 -4.65 14.40 11.36
C PHE A 10 -3.18 14.37 11.80
N SER A 11 -2.65 13.20 12.18
CA SER A 11 -1.26 13.07 12.66
C SER A 11 -0.27 13.63 11.64
N ASP A 12 0.62 14.54 12.08
CA ASP A 12 1.68 15.19 11.30
C ASP A 12 2.64 14.22 10.57
N ASP A 13 2.57 12.90 10.83
CA ASP A 13 3.48 11.89 10.28
C ASP A 13 3.21 11.49 8.82
N ARG A 14 2.05 11.81 8.22
CA ARG A 14 1.77 11.43 6.82
C ARG A 14 2.47 12.32 5.79
N ASP A 15 2.93 13.52 6.16
CA ASP A 15 3.13 14.65 5.24
C ASP A 15 4.58 15.04 4.91
N ALA A 16 5.56 14.15 5.08
CA ALA A 16 6.95 14.46 4.76
C ALA A 16 7.23 14.52 3.23
N ARG A 17 6.77 15.58 2.55
CA ARG A 17 7.19 15.94 1.17
C ARG A 17 7.50 17.43 1.03
N LEU A 18 8.26 17.75 -0.03
CA LEU A 18 8.90 19.03 -0.41
C LEU A 18 8.01 20.31 -0.43
N GLY A 19 6.73 20.24 -0.09
CA GLY A 19 5.76 21.31 -0.40
C GLY A 19 5.70 22.50 0.56
N ARG A 20 6.22 22.40 1.79
CA ARG A 20 6.07 23.48 2.79
C ARG A 20 7.32 23.93 3.52
N SER A 21 8.42 23.19 3.42
CA SER A 21 9.67 23.53 4.11
C SER A 21 10.84 23.45 3.13
N LEU A 22 11.48 24.59 2.86
CA LEU A 22 12.81 24.65 2.24
C LEU A 22 13.85 24.22 3.29
N SER A 23 13.81 22.94 3.67
CA SER A 23 14.73 22.35 4.63
C SER A 23 15.99 21.86 3.90
N GLY A 24 17.16 22.33 4.32
CA GLY A 24 18.45 21.78 3.86
C GLY A 24 18.71 20.37 4.40
N THR A 25 19.66 19.66 3.78
CA THR A 25 20.14 18.35 4.26
C THR A 25 21.48 18.50 4.98
N ASN A 26 21.85 17.52 5.82
CA ASN A 26 23.17 17.46 6.47
C ASN A 26 23.88 16.14 6.13
N LEU A 27 25.17 16.02 6.47
CA LEU A 27 25.95 14.82 6.17
C LEU A 27 25.41 13.54 6.81
N ALA A 28 24.75 13.64 7.97
CA ALA A 28 24.15 12.50 8.65
C ALA A 28 22.90 12.00 7.89
N LEU A 29 22.00 12.91 7.52
CA LEU A 29 20.79 12.61 6.73
C LEU A 29 21.14 12.10 5.34
N ALA A 30 22.11 12.73 4.66
CA ALA A 30 22.61 12.25 3.37
C ALA A 30 23.27 10.87 3.51
N GLY A 31 24.00 10.63 4.61
CA GLY A 31 24.58 9.33 4.93
C GLY A 31 23.52 8.24 5.16
N ASP A 32 22.47 8.55 5.91
CA ASP A 32 21.34 7.66 6.16
C ASP A 32 20.58 7.34 4.87
N TYR A 33 20.23 8.37 4.09
CA TYR A 33 19.60 8.20 2.79
C TYR A 33 20.41 7.30 1.85
N ASN A 34 21.72 7.52 1.75
CA ASN A 34 22.60 6.67 0.95
C ASN A 34 22.62 5.21 1.44
N GLN A 35 22.60 5.00 2.76
CA GLN A 35 22.49 3.65 3.32
C GLN A 35 21.17 2.97 2.92
N ARG A 36 20.05 3.68 3.00
CA ARG A 36 18.73 3.18 2.58
C ARG A 36 18.66 2.89 1.08
N ILE A 37 19.25 3.75 0.24
CA ILE A 37 19.37 3.52 -1.20
C ILE A 37 20.11 2.22 -1.49
N VAL A 38 21.27 2.00 -0.83
CA VAL A 38 22.04 0.77 -1.01
C VAL A 38 21.26 -0.46 -0.53
N LEU A 39 20.59 -0.39 0.62
CA LEU A 39 19.75 -1.49 1.11
C LEU A 39 18.62 -1.80 0.12
N GLN A 40 17.94 -0.78 -0.39
CA GLN A 40 16.89 -0.93 -1.39
C GLN A 40 17.42 -1.52 -2.70
N SER A 41 18.62 -1.11 -3.16
CA SER A 41 19.28 -1.71 -4.32
C SER A 41 19.58 -3.19 -4.11
N ILE A 42 20.07 -3.57 -2.93
CA ILE A 42 20.30 -4.98 -2.58
C ILE A 42 18.97 -5.74 -2.55
N ARG A 43 17.92 -5.18 -1.94
CA ARG A 43 16.62 -5.83 -1.77
C ARG A 43 15.87 -6.06 -3.08
N ARG A 44 16.05 -5.18 -4.07
CA ARG A 44 15.42 -5.31 -5.41
C ARG A 44 16.06 -6.37 -6.30
N HIS A 45 17.16 -6.99 -5.89
CA HIS A 45 17.92 -7.95 -6.68
C HIS A 45 18.22 -9.21 -5.86
N ASP A 46 18.33 -10.37 -6.50
CA ASP A 46 18.61 -11.62 -5.78
C ASP A 46 20.01 -11.62 -5.15
N MET A 47 21.05 -11.27 -5.93
CA MET A 47 22.44 -11.20 -5.47
C MET A 47 23.18 -10.06 -6.15
N VAL A 48 23.92 -9.26 -5.38
CA VAL A 48 24.67 -8.11 -5.90
C VAL A 48 26.09 -8.04 -5.34
N THR A 49 27.01 -7.54 -6.14
CA THR A 49 28.40 -7.24 -5.75
C THR A 49 28.57 -5.75 -5.47
N ARG A 50 29.66 -5.36 -4.78
CA ARG A 50 29.96 -3.93 -4.54
C ARG A 50 30.15 -3.14 -5.83
N SER A 51 30.75 -3.72 -6.87
CA SER A 51 30.93 -3.03 -8.16
C SER A 51 29.60 -2.77 -8.85
N GLN A 52 28.66 -3.71 -8.78
CA GLN A 52 27.30 -3.51 -9.28
C GLN A 52 26.57 -2.43 -8.47
N LEU A 53 26.72 -2.40 -7.14
CA LEU A 53 26.13 -1.35 -6.30
C LEU A 53 26.69 0.04 -6.62
N VAL A 54 28.00 0.16 -6.89
CA VAL A 54 28.61 1.42 -7.38
C VAL A 54 27.96 1.85 -8.70
N ALA A 55 27.82 0.93 -9.66
CA ALA A 55 27.21 1.23 -10.95
C ALA A 55 25.74 1.64 -10.85
N MET A 56 24.96 0.97 -10.00
CA MET A 56 23.52 1.25 -9.82
C MET A 56 23.24 2.55 -9.05
N THR A 57 24.04 2.85 -8.03
CA THR A 57 23.76 3.96 -7.10
C THR A 57 24.53 5.23 -7.42
N GLY A 58 25.60 5.13 -8.23
CA GLY A 58 26.52 6.25 -8.50
C GLY A 58 27.42 6.61 -7.30
N LEU A 59 27.34 5.89 -6.18
CA LEU A 59 28.17 6.13 -5.00
C LEU A 59 29.59 5.60 -5.20
N THR A 60 30.57 6.23 -4.54
CA THR A 60 31.97 5.82 -4.63
C THR A 60 32.21 4.44 -3.99
N ALA A 61 33.22 3.71 -4.47
CA ALA A 61 33.56 2.39 -3.93
C ALA A 61 33.87 2.39 -2.41
N PRO A 62 34.59 3.39 -1.85
CA PRO A 62 34.77 3.50 -0.39
C PRO A 62 33.44 3.66 0.37
N THR A 63 32.51 4.46 -0.16
CA THR A 63 31.18 4.67 0.43
C THR A 63 30.38 3.36 0.45
N ILE A 64 30.31 2.65 -0.69
CA ILE A 64 29.64 1.34 -0.76
C ILE A 64 30.28 0.32 0.18
N MET A 65 31.61 0.32 0.31
CA MET A 65 32.30 -0.57 1.26
C MET A 65 31.88 -0.29 2.71
N ASN A 66 31.82 0.98 3.11
CA ASN A 66 31.42 1.35 4.47
C ASN A 66 29.94 1.03 4.73
N ILE A 67 29.05 1.34 3.79
CA ILE A 67 27.61 1.07 3.93
C ILE A 67 27.37 -0.44 4.01
N THR A 68 27.93 -1.24 3.10
CA THR A 68 27.75 -2.70 3.13
C THR A 68 28.29 -3.33 4.41
N ARG A 69 29.40 -2.81 4.97
CA ARG A 69 29.89 -3.24 6.28
C ARG A 69 28.87 -2.96 7.39
N ARG A 70 28.32 -1.76 7.46
CA ARG A 70 27.29 -1.39 8.47
C ARG A 70 26.03 -2.24 8.34
N LEU A 71 25.56 -2.48 7.12
CA LEU A 71 24.38 -3.32 6.87
C LEU A 71 24.60 -4.78 7.29
N LEU A 72 25.82 -5.32 7.14
CA LEU A 72 26.20 -6.65 7.66
C LEU A 72 26.23 -6.65 9.20
N GLU A 73 26.82 -5.63 9.81
CA GLU A 73 26.89 -5.48 11.28
C GLU A 73 25.48 -5.37 11.89
N GLN A 74 24.55 -4.72 11.20
CA GLN A 74 23.13 -4.64 11.57
C GLN A 74 22.33 -5.92 11.25
N GLY A 75 22.93 -6.89 10.57
CA GLY A 75 22.25 -8.12 10.16
C GLY A 75 21.15 -7.91 9.11
N LEU A 76 21.13 -6.79 8.38
CA LEU A 76 20.14 -6.48 7.34
C LEU A 76 20.48 -7.12 5.98
N ILE A 77 21.74 -7.47 5.77
CA ILE A 77 22.21 -8.20 4.59
C ILE A 77 23.11 -9.36 5.01
N VAL A 78 23.25 -10.36 4.15
CA VAL A 78 24.12 -11.52 4.33
C VAL A 78 25.12 -11.67 3.19
N ASN A 79 26.27 -12.29 3.49
CA ASN A 79 27.28 -12.66 2.50
C ASN A 79 26.97 -14.04 1.93
N CYS A 80 26.82 -14.13 0.60
CA CYS A 80 26.42 -15.35 -0.10
C CYS A 80 27.61 -16.05 -0.80
N GLY A 81 28.84 -15.74 -0.42
CA GLY A 81 30.04 -16.31 -1.02
C GLY A 81 30.60 -15.49 -2.18
N ARG A 82 31.43 -16.13 -3.02
CA ARG A 82 32.21 -15.50 -4.09
C ARG A 82 31.68 -15.91 -5.47
N THR A 83 31.79 -15.04 -6.47
CA THR A 83 31.47 -15.37 -7.87
C THR A 83 32.39 -16.49 -8.40
N GLU A 84 31.83 -17.62 -8.83
CA GLU A 84 32.57 -18.62 -9.61
C GLU A 84 32.70 -18.17 -11.08
N GLY A 85 33.86 -18.40 -11.70
CA GLY A 85 33.99 -18.42 -13.17
C GLY A 85 34.28 -17.11 -13.93
N ALA A 86 34.43 -15.95 -13.28
CA ALA A 86 34.87 -14.73 -13.97
C ALA A 86 36.40 -14.59 -13.98
N ARG A 87 37.00 -14.21 -15.11
CA ARG A 87 38.44 -13.90 -15.24
C ARG A 87 38.76 -12.67 -14.37
N GLY A 88 39.27 -12.87 -13.16
CA GLY A 88 39.54 -11.83 -12.18
C GLY A 88 39.44 -12.33 -10.73
N GLN A 89 39.67 -11.45 -9.74
CA GLN A 89 39.49 -11.79 -8.32
C GLN A 89 37.99 -12.01 -8.02
N PRO A 90 37.57 -13.14 -7.45
CA PRO A 90 36.16 -13.42 -7.18
C PRO A 90 35.54 -12.36 -6.26
N ALA A 91 34.46 -11.71 -6.70
CA ALA A 91 33.78 -10.67 -5.94
C ALA A 91 32.78 -11.26 -4.94
N MET A 92 32.73 -10.69 -3.73
CA MET A 92 31.73 -11.07 -2.72
C MET A 92 30.33 -10.65 -3.17
N ARG A 93 29.36 -11.55 -2.96
CA ARG A 93 27.93 -11.31 -3.24
C ARG A 93 27.16 -11.07 -1.95
N PHE A 94 26.23 -10.13 -2.01
CA PHE A 94 25.33 -9.75 -0.92
C PHE A 94 23.88 -9.98 -1.33
N MET A 95 23.06 -10.35 -0.37
CA MET A 95 21.61 -10.50 -0.48
C MET A 95 20.98 -9.89 0.79
N VAL A 96 19.72 -9.46 0.69
CA VAL A 96 18.94 -9.04 1.86
C VAL A 96 18.80 -10.19 2.85
N ASN A 97 18.98 -9.91 4.15
CA ASN A 97 18.64 -10.88 5.18
C ASN A 97 17.15 -10.80 5.46
N ALA A 98 16.36 -11.73 4.93
CA ALA A 98 14.92 -11.74 5.14
C ALA A 98 14.56 -11.70 6.64
N ASP A 99 15.23 -12.49 7.47
CA ASP A 99 15.01 -12.58 8.93
C ASP A 99 15.67 -11.44 9.74
N GLY A 100 16.28 -10.44 9.07
CA GLY A 100 16.99 -9.34 9.71
C GLY A 100 16.07 -8.46 10.55
N CYS A 101 14.84 -8.24 10.10
CA CYS A 101 13.76 -7.61 10.85
C CYS A 101 12.41 -7.91 10.20
N HIS A 102 11.34 -7.64 10.95
CA HIS A 102 9.97 -7.89 10.54
C HIS A 102 9.07 -6.71 10.89
N ALA A 103 7.90 -6.63 10.26
CA ALA A 103 6.90 -5.61 10.57
C ALA A 103 5.50 -6.22 10.53
N PHE A 104 4.65 -5.80 11.47
CA PHE A 104 3.23 -6.12 11.42
C PHE A 104 2.48 -5.12 10.54
N GLY A 105 1.50 -5.64 9.82
CA GLY A 105 0.51 -4.85 9.09
C GLY A 105 -0.88 -5.27 9.51
N VAL A 106 -1.73 -4.31 9.81
CA VAL A 106 -3.13 -4.53 10.16
C VAL A 106 -3.99 -3.80 9.15
N ASN A 107 -5.02 -4.45 8.60
CA ASN A 107 -6.10 -3.78 7.90
C ASN A 107 -7.38 -3.87 8.73
N ILE A 108 -7.94 -2.72 9.09
CA ILE A 108 -9.25 -2.60 9.73
C ILE A 108 -10.22 -2.11 8.64
N ASP A 109 -11.05 -3.01 8.13
CA ASP A 109 -12.08 -2.67 7.15
C ASP A 109 -13.48 -2.96 7.74
N ARG A 110 -14.52 -2.66 6.97
CA ARG A 110 -15.92 -2.72 7.40
C ARG A 110 -16.44 -4.14 7.63
N ASP A 111 -15.87 -5.11 6.94
CA ASP A 111 -16.35 -6.50 6.93
C ASP A 111 -15.33 -7.52 7.41
N GLN A 112 -14.11 -7.08 7.68
CA GLN A 112 -13.00 -7.96 8.00
C GLN A 112 -11.88 -7.20 8.69
N LEU A 113 -11.08 -7.97 9.41
CA LEU A 113 -9.81 -7.56 9.98
C LEU A 113 -8.72 -8.51 9.48
N THR A 114 -7.61 -7.97 9.00
CA THR A 114 -6.45 -8.78 8.58
C THR A 114 -5.21 -8.34 9.33
N VAL A 115 -4.44 -9.30 9.86
CA VAL A 115 -3.11 -9.08 10.44
C VAL A 115 -2.09 -9.90 9.63
N VAL A 116 -1.02 -9.26 9.21
CA VAL A 116 0.09 -9.87 8.47
C VAL A 116 1.41 -9.56 9.14
N LEU A 117 2.33 -10.52 9.11
CA LEU A 117 3.73 -10.32 9.47
C LEU A 117 4.58 -10.42 8.21
N LEU A 118 5.29 -9.34 7.87
CA LEU A 118 6.22 -9.30 6.75
C LEU A 118 7.66 -9.40 7.24
N ASP A 119 8.49 -10.07 6.45
CA ASP A 119 9.94 -10.02 6.59
C ASP A 119 10.57 -8.86 5.79
N LEU A 120 11.88 -8.62 5.98
CA LEU A 120 12.58 -7.51 5.32
C LEU A 120 12.61 -7.62 3.78
N ALA A 121 12.48 -8.84 3.25
CA ALA A 121 12.39 -9.11 1.81
C ALA A 121 10.98 -8.87 1.26
N GLY A 122 10.01 -8.51 2.10
CA GLY A 122 8.62 -8.28 1.71
C GLY A 122 7.76 -9.54 1.61
N ARG A 123 8.24 -10.68 2.14
CA ARG A 123 7.49 -11.94 2.11
C ARG A 123 6.59 -12.04 3.33
N VAL A 124 5.39 -12.55 3.11
CA VAL A 124 4.43 -12.87 4.17
C VAL A 124 4.92 -14.09 4.95
N ARG A 125 5.20 -13.90 6.23
CA ARG A 125 5.61 -14.97 7.16
C ARG A 125 4.43 -15.66 7.80
N ALA A 126 3.42 -14.89 8.14
CA ALA A 126 2.13 -15.38 8.60
C ALA A 126 1.05 -14.35 8.31
N LEU A 127 -0.17 -14.83 8.12
CA LEU A 127 -1.36 -14.03 7.91
C LEU A 127 -2.51 -14.62 8.72
N ARG A 128 -3.32 -13.74 9.31
CA ARG A 128 -4.58 -14.09 9.96
C ARG A 128 -5.66 -13.12 9.54
N ARG A 129 -6.85 -13.65 9.33
CA ARG A 129 -8.05 -12.91 8.96
C ARG A 129 -9.17 -13.27 9.92
N HIS A 130 -9.93 -12.25 10.31
CA HIS A 130 -11.16 -12.38 11.08
C HIS A 130 -12.29 -11.72 10.28
N ASP A 131 -13.27 -12.52 9.89
CA ASP A 131 -14.42 -12.07 9.09
C ASP A 131 -15.58 -11.73 10.01
N GLU A 132 -15.82 -10.44 10.19
CA GLU A 132 -16.94 -9.93 10.96
C GLU A 132 -17.28 -8.52 10.51
N ALA A 133 -18.56 -8.32 10.16
CA ALA A 133 -19.05 -7.03 9.73
C ALA A 133 -19.29 -6.08 10.89
N PHE A 134 -18.87 -4.84 10.69
CA PHE A 134 -19.12 -3.72 11.59
C PHE A 134 -18.56 -3.90 13.01
N LEU A 135 -17.35 -4.49 13.12
CA LEU A 135 -16.63 -4.61 14.38
C LEU A 135 -16.45 -3.25 15.07
N LEU A 136 -16.74 -3.18 16.37
CA LEU A 136 -16.51 -1.97 17.16
C LEU A 136 -15.03 -1.82 17.57
N PRO A 137 -14.53 -0.60 17.85
CA PRO A 137 -13.12 -0.34 18.11
C PRO A 137 -12.46 -1.25 19.16
N GLU A 138 -13.07 -1.41 20.33
CA GLU A 138 -12.50 -2.20 21.42
C GLU A 138 -12.46 -3.71 21.10
N ALA A 139 -13.44 -4.21 20.35
CA ALA A 139 -13.45 -5.58 19.85
C ALA A 139 -12.34 -5.77 18.82
N ALA A 140 -12.19 -4.84 17.87
CA ALA A 140 -11.12 -4.84 16.88
C ALA A 140 -9.73 -4.86 17.56
N ARG A 141 -9.48 -4.01 18.57
CA ARG A 141 -8.23 -4.03 19.35
C ARG A 141 -7.97 -5.40 19.97
N THR A 142 -8.97 -5.99 20.62
CA THR A 142 -8.85 -7.28 21.30
C THR A 142 -8.51 -8.39 20.31
N ILE A 143 -9.17 -8.40 19.15
CA ILE A 143 -8.92 -9.36 18.07
C ILE A 143 -7.50 -9.16 17.50
N ILE A 144 -7.10 -7.92 17.20
CA ILE A 144 -5.74 -7.61 16.69
C ILE A 144 -4.67 -8.17 17.63
N ALA A 145 -4.79 -7.91 18.94
CA ALA A 145 -3.83 -8.40 19.92
C ALA A 145 -3.76 -9.94 19.95
N GLY A 146 -4.92 -10.61 19.87
CA GLY A 146 -4.99 -12.07 19.80
C GLY A 146 -4.33 -12.63 18.54
N LEU A 147 -4.59 -12.03 17.38
CA LEU A 147 -4.02 -12.46 16.10
C LEU A 147 -2.51 -12.22 16.03
N MET A 148 -2.02 -11.07 16.50
CA MET A 148 -0.58 -10.77 16.58
C MET A 148 0.13 -11.80 17.46
N ARG A 149 -0.42 -12.10 18.64
CA ARG A 149 0.13 -13.11 19.54
C ARG A 149 0.18 -14.49 18.89
N SER A 150 -0.92 -14.92 18.28
CA SER A 150 -0.97 -16.20 17.56
C SER A 150 0.08 -16.29 16.46
N ILE A 151 0.36 -15.20 15.75
CA ILE A 151 1.40 -15.17 14.71
C ILE A 151 2.80 -15.29 15.33
N LEU A 152 3.08 -14.59 16.43
CA LEU A 152 4.37 -14.70 17.12
C LEU A 152 4.60 -16.11 17.67
N ASP A 153 3.56 -16.71 18.27
CA ASP A 153 3.61 -18.08 18.80
C ASP A 153 3.85 -19.12 17.69
N GLU A 154 3.23 -18.97 16.52
CA GLU A 154 3.43 -19.85 15.37
C GLU A 154 4.83 -19.71 14.76
N THR A 155 5.28 -18.48 14.57
CA THR A 155 6.51 -18.19 13.82
C THR A 155 7.78 -18.28 14.67
N GLY A 156 7.64 -18.18 16.00
CA GLY A 156 8.77 -18.12 16.93
C GLY A 156 9.64 -16.86 16.76
N ILE A 157 9.14 -15.84 16.09
CA ILE A 157 9.86 -14.58 15.87
C ILE A 157 9.85 -13.76 17.17
N ASP A 158 11.03 -13.31 17.58
CA ASP A 158 11.19 -12.45 18.73
C ASP A 158 10.55 -11.08 18.48
N VAL A 159 9.85 -10.55 19.48
CA VAL A 159 9.23 -9.22 19.44
C VAL A 159 10.26 -8.12 19.20
N ASP A 160 11.50 -8.31 19.68
CA ASP A 160 12.60 -7.35 19.50
C ASP A 160 13.06 -7.24 18.03
N ARG A 161 12.69 -8.20 17.17
CA ARG A 161 12.93 -8.12 15.72
C ARG A 161 11.81 -7.42 14.96
N ILE A 162 10.74 -7.01 15.63
CA ILE A 162 9.63 -6.30 15.00
C ILE A 162 9.92 -4.80 15.06
N ILE A 163 10.15 -4.17 13.90
CA ILE A 163 10.53 -2.75 13.84
C ILE A 163 9.34 -1.80 13.94
N GLY A 164 8.12 -2.29 13.79
CA GLY A 164 6.92 -1.46 13.89
C GLY A 164 5.62 -2.16 13.51
N LEU A 165 4.53 -1.44 13.72
CA LEU A 165 3.17 -1.80 13.34
C LEU A 165 2.67 -0.75 12.35
N GLY A 166 2.26 -1.18 11.16
CA GLY A 166 1.49 -0.36 10.24
C GLY A 166 0.01 -0.73 10.28
N VAL A 167 -0.86 0.25 10.10
CA VAL A 167 -2.30 0.09 10.09
C VAL A 167 -2.89 0.76 8.86
N ALA A 168 -3.60 -0.02 8.05
CA ALA A 168 -4.48 0.44 6.99
C ALA A 168 -5.91 0.55 7.55
N VAL A 169 -6.52 1.71 7.35
CA VAL A 169 -7.91 1.96 7.75
C VAL A 169 -8.56 2.97 6.79
N PRO A 170 -9.80 2.76 6.32
CA PRO A 170 -10.50 3.76 5.52
C PRO A 170 -10.63 5.10 6.27
N ASP A 171 -10.33 6.24 5.64
CA ASP A 171 -10.38 7.56 6.31
C ASP A 171 -11.79 7.95 6.81
N ASP A 172 -12.83 7.39 6.19
CA ASP A 172 -14.24 7.65 6.54
C ASP A 172 -14.94 6.40 7.09
N LEU A 173 -14.20 5.56 7.82
CA LEU A 173 -14.76 4.42 8.55
C LEU A 173 -15.84 4.92 9.54
N GLY A 174 -17.05 4.37 9.44
CA GLY A 174 -18.19 4.80 10.25
C GLY A 174 -18.96 6.03 9.75
N LYS A 175 -18.41 6.81 8.80
CA LYS A 175 -19.09 8.00 8.21
C LYS A 175 -19.87 7.67 6.94
N VAL A 176 -19.29 6.85 6.05
CA VAL A 176 -19.95 6.48 4.80
C VAL A 176 -21.08 5.50 5.12
N PRO A 177 -22.35 5.86 4.86
CA PRO A 177 -23.47 5.00 5.19
C PRO A 177 -23.43 3.77 4.29
N LEU A 178 -23.42 2.60 4.92
CA LEU A 178 -23.53 1.32 4.23
C LEU A 178 -24.83 0.63 4.61
N ARG A 179 -25.35 -0.16 3.66
CA ARG A 179 -26.57 -0.91 3.88
C ARG A 179 -26.35 -1.89 5.04
N ARG A 180 -27.25 -1.89 6.02
CA ARG A 180 -27.17 -2.68 7.28
C ARG A 180 -26.09 -2.25 8.27
N MET A 181 -25.48 -1.08 8.08
CA MET A 181 -24.58 -0.49 9.08
C MET A 181 -25.37 -0.21 10.38
N PRO A 182 -24.99 -0.79 11.52
CA PRO A 182 -25.63 -0.49 12.81
C PRO A 182 -25.33 0.96 13.23
N GLU A 183 -26.27 1.60 13.95
CA GLU A 183 -26.09 2.98 14.46
C GLU A 183 -24.82 3.13 15.30
N GLY A 184 -24.51 2.13 16.14
CA GLY A 184 -23.31 2.12 16.98
C GLY A 184 -21.99 2.09 16.21
N TYR A 185 -21.99 1.74 14.92
CA TYR A 185 -20.77 1.70 14.10
C TYR A 185 -20.23 3.11 13.77
N ALA A 186 -21.07 4.15 13.90
CA ALA A 186 -20.66 5.53 13.71
C ALA A 186 -19.54 5.97 14.67
N ILE A 187 -19.33 5.25 15.78
CA ILE A 187 -18.24 5.50 16.74
C ILE A 187 -16.85 5.54 16.10
N TRP A 188 -16.63 4.83 14.99
CA TRP A 188 -15.37 4.88 14.24
C TRP A 188 -15.03 6.28 13.71
N THR A 189 -16.04 7.11 13.46
CA THR A 189 -15.89 8.50 13.00
C THR A 189 -15.00 9.32 13.93
N ASP A 190 -15.14 9.11 15.24
CA ASP A 190 -14.45 9.85 16.29
C ASP A 190 -13.33 9.03 16.96
N THR A 191 -13.07 7.81 16.48
CA THR A 191 -12.07 6.92 17.06
C THR A 191 -10.67 7.28 16.59
N ASP A 192 -9.80 7.65 17.53
CA ASP A 192 -8.36 7.72 17.29
C ASP A 192 -7.77 6.30 17.27
N VAL A 193 -7.52 5.77 16.07
CA VAL A 193 -6.94 4.44 15.85
C VAL A 193 -5.56 4.30 16.48
N GLY A 194 -4.78 5.39 16.53
CA GLY A 194 -3.48 5.40 17.18
C GLY A 194 -3.64 5.15 18.67
N ALA A 195 -4.47 5.96 19.34
CA ALA A 195 -4.78 5.80 20.76
C ALA A 195 -5.40 4.43 21.08
N LEU A 196 -6.26 3.92 20.20
CA LEU A 196 -6.88 2.60 20.33
C LEU A 196 -5.85 1.47 20.41
N LEU A 197 -4.77 1.55 19.63
CA LEU A 197 -3.78 0.47 19.52
C LEU A 197 -2.58 0.62 20.47
N ARG A 198 -2.35 1.81 21.04
CA ARG A 198 -1.26 2.01 22.03
C ARG A 198 -1.25 1.01 23.19
N PRO A 199 -2.40 0.60 23.79
CA PRO A 199 -2.40 -0.40 24.87
C PRO A 199 -1.86 -1.77 24.48
N ILE A 200 -1.85 -2.11 23.18
CA ILE A 200 -1.39 -3.40 22.67
C ILE A 200 -0.09 -3.30 21.85
N TRP A 201 0.40 -2.08 21.57
CA TRP A 201 1.62 -1.83 20.82
C TRP A 201 2.36 -0.58 21.30
N SER A 202 3.56 -0.76 21.84
CA SER A 202 4.41 0.32 22.36
C SER A 202 5.46 0.82 21.36
N GLY A 203 5.69 0.12 20.24
CA GLY A 203 6.68 0.48 19.24
C GLY A 203 6.23 1.58 18.26
N PRO A 204 7.03 1.82 17.20
CA PRO A 204 6.63 2.66 16.08
C PRO A 204 5.29 2.20 15.49
N LEU A 205 4.36 3.15 15.32
CA LEU A 205 3.00 2.91 14.85
C LEU A 205 2.71 3.88 13.70
N HIS A 206 2.41 3.33 12.53
CA HIS A 206 2.08 4.11 11.34
C HIS A 206 0.65 3.80 10.92
N ILE A 207 -0.11 4.83 10.56
CA ILE A 207 -1.51 4.68 10.15
C ILE A 207 -1.69 5.37 8.81
N ASP A 208 -2.33 4.69 7.88
CA ASP A 208 -2.63 5.23 6.57
C ASP A 208 -3.98 4.74 6.05
N ASN A 209 -4.44 5.39 4.98
CA ASN A 209 -5.59 4.97 4.21
C ASN A 209 -5.34 3.58 3.60
N ASP A 210 -6.39 2.76 3.48
CA ASP A 210 -6.30 1.38 2.96
C ASP A 210 -5.89 1.32 1.48
N ALA A 211 -6.45 2.17 0.63
CA ALA A 211 -6.05 2.30 -0.77
C ALA A 211 -4.62 2.87 -0.90
N ALA A 212 -4.25 3.81 -0.04
CA ALA A 212 -2.89 4.34 0.01
C ALA A 212 -1.87 3.26 0.40
N ALA A 213 -2.15 2.51 1.46
CA ALA A 213 -1.32 1.41 1.92
C ALA A 213 -1.17 0.35 0.82
N ALA A 214 -2.27 -0.08 0.20
CA ALA A 214 -2.25 -1.04 -0.89
C ALA A 214 -1.39 -0.56 -2.08
N ALA A 215 -1.54 0.70 -2.49
CA ALA A 215 -0.74 1.30 -3.55
C ALA A 215 0.75 1.40 -3.16
N ILE A 216 1.07 1.77 -1.92
CA ILE A 216 2.44 1.78 -1.39
C ILE A 216 3.05 0.37 -1.44
N GLY A 217 2.27 -0.65 -1.07
CA GLY A 217 2.74 -2.03 -1.15
C GLY A 217 3.06 -2.46 -2.56
N GLU A 218 2.16 -2.14 -3.50
CA GLU A 218 2.37 -2.42 -4.92
C GLU A 218 3.58 -1.65 -5.49
N ALA A 219 3.86 -0.45 -4.99
CA ALA A 219 5.04 0.34 -5.35
C ALA A 219 6.36 -0.33 -4.89
N GLN A 220 6.36 -0.95 -3.71
CA GLN A 220 7.59 -1.47 -3.09
C GLN A 220 7.89 -2.94 -3.43
N PHE A 221 6.86 -3.77 -3.59
CA PHE A 221 7.03 -5.21 -3.83
C PHE A 221 6.20 -5.76 -4.99
N GLY A 222 5.36 -4.91 -5.61
CA GLY A 222 4.44 -5.29 -6.67
C GLY A 222 4.90 -4.89 -8.07
N LEU A 223 3.93 -4.63 -8.94
CA LEU A 223 4.14 -4.12 -10.30
C LEU A 223 4.74 -2.71 -10.33
N GLY A 224 4.72 -1.96 -9.23
CA GLY A 224 5.34 -0.64 -9.18
C GLY A 224 6.86 -0.65 -9.35
N LEU A 225 7.51 -1.81 -9.20
CA LEU A 225 8.93 -1.99 -9.55
C LEU A 225 9.19 -1.96 -11.06
N VAL A 226 8.17 -2.25 -11.87
CA VAL A 226 8.19 -2.25 -13.34
C VAL A 226 7.49 -1.01 -13.90
N HIS A 227 6.44 -0.55 -13.23
CA HIS A 227 5.63 0.62 -13.56
C HIS A 227 5.74 1.64 -12.43
N PRO A 228 6.79 2.49 -12.37
CA PRO A 228 6.99 3.40 -11.25
C PRO A 228 5.88 4.46 -11.14
N SER A 229 5.16 4.75 -12.23
CA SER A 229 4.02 5.65 -12.23
C SER A 229 2.74 4.87 -12.53
N PHE A 230 1.85 4.73 -11.55
CA PHE A 230 0.59 4.00 -11.70
C PHE A 230 -0.55 4.60 -10.88
N PHE A 231 -1.78 4.33 -11.33
CA PHE A 231 -2.97 4.55 -10.53
C PHE A 231 -3.47 3.20 -9.99
N TYR A 232 -3.70 3.10 -8.69
CA TYR A 232 -4.26 1.92 -8.04
C TYR A 232 -5.76 2.12 -7.80
N ILE A 233 -6.59 1.16 -8.20
CA ILE A 233 -8.02 1.10 -7.88
C ILE A 233 -8.21 -0.04 -6.89
N LEU A 234 -8.61 0.29 -5.66
CA LEU A 234 -8.90 -0.67 -4.60
C LEU A 234 -10.41 -0.95 -4.57
N VAL A 235 -10.82 -2.16 -4.98
CA VAL A 235 -12.21 -2.61 -4.93
C VAL A 235 -12.42 -3.49 -3.69
N MET A 236 -13.01 -2.91 -2.65
CA MET A 236 -13.30 -3.57 -1.37
C MET A 236 -14.79 -3.34 -1.02
N ALA A 237 -15.16 -3.37 0.26
CA ALA A 237 -16.50 -2.97 0.68
C ALA A 237 -16.87 -1.55 0.18
N GLY A 238 -15.86 -0.67 0.04
CA GLY A 238 -15.95 0.59 -0.71
C GLY A 238 -15.07 0.58 -1.97
N LEU A 239 -14.96 1.73 -2.62
CA LEU A 239 -14.08 1.93 -3.77
C LEU A 239 -13.07 3.03 -3.44
N GLY A 240 -11.80 2.64 -3.35
CA GLY A 240 -10.69 3.57 -3.10
C GLY A 240 -9.76 3.67 -4.30
N GLY A 241 -8.86 4.63 -4.25
CA GLY A 241 -7.76 4.70 -5.19
C GLY A 241 -6.53 5.37 -4.63
N GLY A 242 -5.44 5.23 -5.37
CA GLY A 242 -4.13 5.70 -4.95
C GLY A 242 -3.29 6.09 -6.15
N VAL A 243 -2.56 7.19 -6.04
CA VAL A 243 -1.70 7.69 -7.12
C VAL A 243 -0.25 7.49 -6.71
N VAL A 244 0.51 6.72 -7.49
CA VAL A 244 1.97 6.59 -7.33
C VAL A 244 2.62 7.20 -8.55
N LEU A 245 3.54 8.14 -8.32
CA LEU A 245 4.32 8.80 -9.37
C LEU A 245 5.79 8.61 -9.04
N ASP A 246 6.57 8.15 -10.02
CA ASP A 246 8.01 7.93 -9.89
C ASP A 246 8.39 7.08 -8.66
N GLY A 247 7.56 6.08 -8.35
CA GLY A 247 7.73 5.16 -7.21
C GLY A 247 7.29 5.74 -5.86
N VAL A 248 6.72 6.95 -5.83
CA VAL A 248 6.34 7.64 -4.59
C VAL A 248 4.83 7.90 -4.53
N TYR A 249 4.17 7.46 -3.46
CA TYR A 249 2.72 7.63 -3.27
C TYR A 249 2.28 9.10 -3.08
N HIS A 250 1.68 9.69 -4.09
CA HIS A 250 1.33 11.10 -4.13
C HIS A 250 0.04 11.38 -3.37
N ARG A 251 0.15 11.90 -2.15
CA ARG A 251 -0.94 12.10 -1.18
C ARG A 251 -1.95 13.20 -1.52
N GLY A 252 -1.57 14.22 -2.29
CA GLY A 252 -2.40 15.40 -2.52
C GLY A 252 -2.48 16.36 -1.32
N ALA A 253 -3.18 17.48 -1.48
CA ALA A 253 -3.12 18.62 -0.55
C ALA A 253 -3.68 18.36 0.87
N ALA A 254 -4.57 17.36 1.00
CA ALA A 254 -5.21 16.97 2.26
C ALA A 254 -4.99 15.49 2.59
N ALA A 255 -3.96 14.87 1.98
CA ALA A 255 -3.70 13.42 2.09
C ALA A 255 -4.85 12.51 1.61
N ARG A 256 -5.61 12.96 0.61
CA ARG A 256 -6.82 12.30 0.07
C ARG A 256 -6.83 12.23 -1.46
N SER A 257 -5.69 12.02 -2.08
CA SER A 257 -5.61 11.76 -3.51
C SER A 257 -6.26 10.42 -3.88
N GLY A 258 -6.81 10.32 -5.10
CA GLY A 258 -7.31 9.05 -5.62
C GLY A 258 -8.68 8.61 -5.11
N GLU A 259 -9.43 9.48 -4.44
CA GLU A 259 -10.79 9.26 -3.91
C GLU A 259 -11.87 9.13 -5.01
N LEU A 260 -11.65 8.23 -5.97
CA LEU A 260 -12.52 8.03 -7.13
C LEU A 260 -13.90 7.49 -6.74
N GLY A 261 -14.02 6.84 -5.58
CA GLY A 261 -15.29 6.35 -5.05
C GLY A 261 -16.36 7.44 -4.94
N PHE A 262 -15.95 8.69 -4.68
CA PHE A 262 -16.82 9.86 -4.54
C PHE A 262 -17.16 10.54 -5.88
N LEU A 263 -16.64 10.06 -7.01
CA LEU A 263 -17.01 10.63 -8.31
C LEU A 263 -18.51 10.46 -8.54
N PRO A 264 -19.23 11.51 -9.00
CA PRO A 264 -20.65 11.41 -9.29
C PRO A 264 -20.95 10.36 -10.36
N HIS A 265 -21.99 9.56 -10.14
CA HIS A 265 -22.48 8.60 -11.13
C HIS A 265 -24.01 8.47 -11.02
N GLY A 266 -24.73 8.97 -12.03
CA GLY A 266 -26.19 9.09 -11.96
C GLY A 266 -26.62 9.97 -10.78
N ASP A 267 -27.53 9.46 -9.96
CA ASP A 267 -28.00 10.12 -8.72
C ASP A 267 -27.14 9.79 -7.48
N GLY A 268 -26.09 8.99 -7.65
CA GLY A 268 -25.22 8.52 -6.56
C GLY A 268 -23.74 8.73 -6.83
N MET A 269 -22.92 7.88 -6.22
CA MET A 269 -21.47 7.89 -6.33
C MET A 269 -20.97 6.65 -7.07
N LEU A 270 -19.79 6.74 -7.67
CA LEU A 270 -19.17 5.64 -8.42
C LEU A 270 -19.01 4.36 -7.58
N GLN A 271 -18.70 4.52 -6.29
CA GLN A 271 -18.58 3.39 -5.36
C GLN A 271 -19.88 2.59 -5.19
N ASP A 272 -21.05 3.20 -5.38
CA ASP A 272 -22.35 2.53 -5.21
C ASP A 272 -22.55 1.45 -6.29
N VAL A 273 -21.88 1.61 -7.44
CA VAL A 273 -21.91 0.67 -8.56
C VAL A 273 -20.71 -0.28 -8.54
N VAL A 274 -19.48 0.24 -8.33
CA VAL A 274 -18.24 -0.53 -8.58
C VAL A 274 -17.68 -1.25 -7.34
N SER A 275 -18.15 -0.95 -6.13
CA SER A 275 -17.65 -1.61 -4.91
C SER A 275 -18.14 -3.06 -4.76
N LEU A 276 -17.50 -3.85 -3.89
CA LEU A 276 -18.01 -5.16 -3.47
C LEU A 276 -19.37 -5.06 -2.77
N SER A 277 -19.65 -3.96 -2.08
CA SER A 277 -20.98 -3.74 -1.50
C SER A 277 -22.04 -3.60 -2.59
N GLY A 278 -21.73 -2.90 -3.69
CA GLY A 278 -22.58 -2.82 -4.88
C GLY A 278 -22.82 -4.20 -5.52
N LEU A 279 -21.75 -4.99 -5.71
CA LEU A 279 -21.86 -6.35 -6.23
C LEU A 279 -22.70 -7.26 -5.32
N ARG A 280 -22.41 -7.28 -4.01
CA ARG A 280 -23.15 -8.08 -3.02
C ARG A 280 -24.63 -7.70 -2.98
N HIS A 281 -24.95 -6.41 -3.14
CA HIS A 281 -26.34 -5.97 -3.22
C HIS A 281 -27.06 -6.58 -4.42
N ARG A 282 -26.42 -6.58 -5.59
CA ARG A 282 -26.98 -7.17 -6.81
C ARG A 282 -27.17 -8.67 -6.71
N LEU A 283 -26.24 -9.35 -6.05
CA LEU A 283 -26.30 -10.80 -5.81
C LEU A 283 -27.34 -11.21 -4.76
N ALA A 284 -27.80 -10.28 -3.90
CA ALA A 284 -28.69 -10.61 -2.77
C ALA A 284 -30.07 -11.16 -3.19
N GLY A 285 -30.51 -10.90 -4.42
CA GLY A 285 -31.76 -11.42 -4.99
C GLY A 285 -31.61 -12.68 -5.84
N ALA A 286 -30.39 -13.22 -5.99
CA ALA A 286 -30.12 -14.36 -6.86
C ALA A 286 -30.26 -15.70 -6.10
N GLU A 287 -31.23 -16.52 -6.51
CA GLU A 287 -31.53 -17.79 -5.84
C GLU A 287 -30.71 -18.94 -6.41
N THR A 288 -30.59 -19.03 -7.74
CA THR A 288 -29.86 -20.10 -8.43
C THR A 288 -28.42 -19.70 -8.79
N ALA A 289 -27.61 -20.66 -9.23
CA ALA A 289 -26.28 -20.37 -9.78
C ALA A 289 -26.37 -19.55 -11.09
N ALA A 290 -27.38 -19.82 -11.92
CA ALA A 290 -27.63 -19.07 -13.15
C ALA A 290 -28.01 -17.60 -12.86
N ASP A 291 -28.85 -17.37 -11.85
CA ASP A 291 -29.22 -16.00 -11.44
C ASP A 291 -28.01 -15.23 -10.91
N ARG A 292 -27.13 -15.89 -10.14
CA ARG A 292 -25.90 -15.29 -9.62
C ARG A 292 -24.96 -14.90 -10.74
N GLU A 293 -24.78 -15.76 -11.74
CA GLU A 293 -23.95 -15.48 -12.91
C GLU A 293 -24.55 -14.34 -13.74
N ALA A 294 -25.86 -14.33 -13.99
CA ALA A 294 -26.52 -13.25 -14.71
C ALA A 294 -26.41 -11.91 -13.96
N ALA A 295 -26.57 -11.91 -12.63
CA ALA A 295 -26.38 -10.73 -11.80
C ALA A 295 -24.92 -10.25 -11.82
N LEU A 296 -23.94 -11.17 -11.77
CA LEU A 296 -22.51 -10.84 -11.89
C LEU A 296 -22.19 -10.21 -13.25
N GLU A 297 -22.71 -10.77 -14.35
CA GLU A 297 -22.52 -10.21 -15.69
C GLU A 297 -23.11 -8.82 -15.82
N GLY A 298 -24.33 -8.61 -15.33
CA GLY A 298 -24.96 -7.29 -15.30
C GLY A 298 -24.17 -6.29 -14.44
N TRP A 299 -23.61 -6.72 -13.32
CA TRP A 299 -22.72 -5.89 -12.51
C TRP A 299 -21.43 -5.54 -13.25
N LEU A 300 -20.82 -6.51 -13.92
CA LEU A 300 -19.59 -6.30 -14.68
C LEU A 300 -19.78 -5.30 -15.83
N ASP A 301 -20.91 -5.35 -16.52
CA ASP A 301 -21.25 -4.40 -17.59
C ASP A 301 -21.44 -2.98 -17.04
N ASP A 302 -22.19 -2.82 -15.95
CA ASP A 302 -22.43 -1.51 -15.32
C ASP A 302 -21.15 -0.93 -14.70
N ALA A 303 -20.36 -1.76 -14.00
CA ALA A 303 -19.11 -1.35 -13.41
C ALA A 303 -18.09 -0.94 -14.48
N ALA A 304 -18.01 -1.68 -15.59
CA ALA A 304 -17.16 -1.31 -16.72
C ALA A 304 -17.61 0.00 -17.36
N LEU A 305 -18.92 0.16 -17.61
CA LEU A 305 -19.49 1.41 -18.15
C LEU A 305 -19.14 2.62 -17.28
N ALA A 306 -19.24 2.47 -15.96
CA ALA A 306 -18.94 3.51 -15.00
C ALA A 306 -17.43 3.82 -14.93
N LEU A 307 -16.56 2.83 -15.09
CA LEU A 307 -15.10 2.99 -15.02
C LEU A 307 -14.45 3.50 -16.31
N VAL A 308 -15.04 3.30 -17.49
CA VAL A 308 -14.49 3.80 -18.77
C VAL A 308 -14.14 5.30 -18.74
N PRO A 309 -15.06 6.22 -18.37
CA PRO A 309 -14.73 7.65 -18.32
C PRO A 309 -13.67 7.98 -17.26
N VAL A 310 -13.61 7.21 -16.17
CA VAL A 310 -12.64 7.38 -15.08
C VAL A 310 -11.24 6.97 -15.55
N VAL A 311 -11.12 5.82 -16.22
CA VAL A 311 -9.87 5.36 -16.83
C VAL A 311 -9.37 6.34 -17.88
N ALA A 312 -10.26 6.90 -18.71
CA ALA A 312 -9.91 7.96 -19.65
C ALA A 312 -9.41 9.22 -18.93
N ALA A 313 -10.08 9.64 -17.86
CA ALA A 313 -9.65 10.79 -17.05
C ALA A 313 -8.28 10.57 -16.40
N ILE A 314 -8.02 9.38 -15.83
CA ILE A 314 -6.73 9.02 -15.24
C ILE A 314 -5.61 9.13 -16.30
N ASN A 315 -5.83 8.59 -17.50
CA ASN A 315 -4.87 8.70 -18.60
C ASN A 315 -4.60 10.15 -19.00
N CYS A 316 -5.63 10.99 -19.11
CA CYS A 316 -5.49 12.38 -19.53
C CYS A 316 -4.90 13.30 -18.45
N LEU A 317 -5.17 13.04 -17.17
CA LEU A 317 -4.78 13.92 -16.06
C LEU A 317 -3.45 13.52 -15.44
N ILE A 318 -3.19 12.21 -15.34
CA ILE A 318 -2.03 11.65 -14.64
C ILE A 318 -1.04 11.06 -15.64
N ASN A 319 -1.52 10.46 -16.73
CA ASN A 319 -0.72 9.72 -17.70
C ASN A 319 0.21 8.67 -17.06
N PRO A 320 -0.34 7.68 -16.32
CA PRO A 320 0.47 6.65 -15.70
C PRO A 320 0.95 5.59 -16.70
N ASP A 321 1.96 4.81 -16.31
CA ASP A 321 2.39 3.61 -17.04
C ASP A 321 1.33 2.48 -16.96
N ALA A 322 0.64 2.40 -15.81
CA ALA A 322 -0.36 1.38 -15.53
C ALA A 322 -1.53 1.89 -14.68
N ILE A 323 -2.68 1.24 -14.85
CA ILE A 323 -3.81 1.31 -13.92
C ILE A 323 -3.99 -0.08 -13.35
N LEU A 324 -3.82 -0.21 -12.04
CA LEU A 324 -3.81 -1.50 -11.34
C LEU A 324 -5.10 -1.68 -10.57
N ILE A 325 -5.78 -2.80 -10.76
CA ILE A 325 -6.96 -3.17 -9.98
C ILE A 325 -6.56 -4.20 -8.93
N GLY A 326 -6.81 -3.88 -7.66
CA GLY A 326 -6.64 -4.79 -6.53
C GLY A 326 -7.83 -4.78 -5.59
N GLY A 327 -7.76 -5.57 -4.53
CA GLY A 327 -8.82 -5.67 -3.52
C GLY A 327 -9.45 -7.06 -3.44
N GLY A 328 -10.72 -7.11 -3.06
CA GLY A 328 -11.39 -8.34 -2.63
C GLY A 328 -12.31 -8.98 -3.67
N LEU A 329 -12.23 -8.58 -4.94
CA LEU A 329 -12.87 -9.32 -6.02
C LEU A 329 -12.16 -10.66 -6.21
N ASP A 330 -12.84 -11.67 -6.77
CA ASP A 330 -12.13 -12.84 -7.28
C ASP A 330 -11.28 -12.42 -8.48
N ARG A 331 -10.07 -13.00 -8.62
CA ARG A 331 -9.14 -12.63 -9.71
C ARG A 331 -9.74 -12.82 -11.10
N ASP A 332 -10.58 -13.84 -11.29
CA ASP A 332 -11.29 -14.04 -12.56
C ASP A 332 -12.32 -12.93 -12.81
N VAL A 333 -13.07 -12.52 -11.80
CA VAL A 333 -14.03 -11.41 -11.88
C VAL A 333 -13.30 -10.10 -12.20
N ALA A 334 -12.18 -9.82 -11.55
CA ALA A 334 -11.35 -8.66 -11.87
C ALA A 334 -10.80 -8.72 -13.31
N ALA A 335 -10.37 -9.89 -13.78
CA ALA A 335 -9.92 -10.05 -15.17
C ALA A 335 -11.05 -9.81 -16.18
N ARG A 336 -12.27 -10.28 -15.89
CA ARG A 336 -13.47 -10.04 -16.71
C ARG A 336 -13.83 -8.55 -16.73
N LEU A 337 -13.73 -7.87 -15.59
CA LEU A 337 -13.95 -6.42 -15.50
C LEU A 337 -12.95 -5.64 -16.35
N ILE A 338 -11.66 -5.97 -16.25
CA ILE A 338 -10.59 -5.34 -17.06
C ILE A 338 -10.86 -5.50 -18.55
N ARG A 339 -11.18 -6.73 -19.00
CA ARG A 339 -11.50 -6.99 -20.42
C ARG A 339 -12.68 -6.15 -20.91
N ARG A 340 -13.75 -6.05 -20.12
CA ARG A 340 -14.92 -5.23 -20.45
C ARG A 340 -14.59 -3.75 -20.55
N ILE A 341 -13.82 -3.21 -19.61
CA ILE A 341 -13.36 -1.82 -19.67
C ILE A 341 -12.58 -1.56 -20.95
N GLN A 342 -11.65 -2.45 -21.31
CA GLN A 342 -10.85 -2.35 -22.53
C GLN A 342 -11.72 -2.42 -23.80
N ASP A 343 -12.64 -3.38 -23.87
CA ASP A 343 -13.55 -3.53 -25.01
C ASP A 343 -14.46 -2.31 -25.18
N MET A 344 -15.00 -1.77 -24.08
CA MET A 344 -15.90 -0.62 -24.10
C MET A 344 -15.16 0.69 -24.41
N ALA A 345 -13.96 0.88 -23.86
CA ALA A 345 -13.09 2.01 -24.21
C ALA A 345 -12.75 1.97 -25.71
N GLY A 346 -12.37 0.81 -26.25
CA GLY A 346 -12.08 0.65 -27.68
C GLY A 346 -13.26 1.00 -28.61
N ARG A 347 -14.50 0.83 -28.15
CA ARG A 347 -15.72 1.15 -28.92
C ARG A 347 -16.18 2.61 -28.77
N THR A 348 -15.98 3.20 -27.60
CA THR A 348 -16.56 4.51 -27.24
C THR A 348 -15.67 5.68 -27.66
N THR A 349 -14.34 5.48 -27.69
CA THR A 349 -13.39 6.56 -27.99
C THR A 349 -13.26 6.78 -29.50
N SER A 350 -14.19 7.54 -30.08
CA SER A 350 -14.10 8.04 -31.46
C SER A 350 -12.89 8.96 -31.70
N ARG A 351 -12.28 9.48 -30.62
CA ARG A 351 -11.00 10.20 -30.59
C ARG A 351 -10.01 9.42 -29.74
N LYS A 352 -8.93 8.93 -30.35
CA LYS A 352 -7.83 8.30 -29.61
C LYS A 352 -7.29 9.27 -28.56
N ILE A 353 -7.22 8.83 -27.30
CA ILE A 353 -6.47 9.56 -26.29
C ILE A 353 -4.97 9.44 -26.58
N PRO A 354 -4.13 10.44 -26.22
CA PRO A 354 -2.73 10.49 -26.66
C PRO A 354 -1.87 9.33 -26.16
N ALA A 355 -2.18 8.80 -24.97
CA ALA A 355 -1.50 7.70 -24.33
C ALA A 355 -2.49 6.87 -23.51
N GLU A 356 -2.29 5.55 -23.49
CA GLU A 356 -3.12 4.60 -22.76
C GLU A 356 -2.24 3.73 -21.86
N ALA A 357 -2.46 3.83 -20.56
CA ALA A 357 -1.83 3.02 -19.54
C ALA A 357 -2.27 1.55 -19.63
N ALA A 358 -1.38 0.63 -19.29
CA ALA A 358 -1.74 -0.78 -19.18
C ALA A 358 -2.73 -0.99 -18.02
N LEU A 359 -3.93 -1.51 -18.31
CA LEU A 359 -4.89 -1.93 -17.28
C LEU A 359 -4.59 -3.38 -16.86
N ALA A 360 -4.25 -3.60 -15.60
CA ALA A 360 -3.81 -4.90 -15.11
C ALA A 360 -4.30 -5.20 -13.68
N ILE A 361 -4.27 -6.48 -13.31
CA ILE A 361 -4.50 -6.91 -11.93
C ILE A 361 -3.21 -6.63 -11.14
N ALA A 362 -3.34 -6.03 -9.96
CA ALA A 362 -2.23 -5.81 -9.04
C ALA A 362 -1.54 -7.13 -8.67
N ARG A 363 -0.22 -7.10 -8.47
CA ARG A 363 0.55 -8.28 -8.02
C ARG A 363 0.22 -8.60 -6.57
N ILE A 364 0.27 -7.61 -5.70
CA ILE A 364 -0.21 -7.68 -4.33
C ILE A 364 -1.71 -7.41 -4.37
N TYR A 365 -2.46 -8.49 -4.53
CA TYR A 365 -3.91 -8.44 -4.74
C TYR A 365 -4.64 -8.76 -3.44
N ASP A 366 -4.44 -9.97 -2.94
CA ASP A 366 -5.05 -10.46 -1.72
C ASP A 366 -4.43 -9.74 -0.51
N HIS A 367 -5.28 -9.19 0.36
CA HIS A 367 -4.85 -8.48 1.58
C HIS A 367 -3.89 -7.30 1.34
N ALA A 368 -3.97 -6.67 0.17
CA ALA A 368 -3.04 -5.63 -0.26
C ALA A 368 -2.89 -4.48 0.75
N ALA A 369 -4.00 -4.06 1.38
CA ALA A 369 -3.98 -3.02 2.40
C ALA A 369 -3.15 -3.42 3.64
N ALA A 370 -3.29 -4.66 4.14
CA ALA A 370 -2.53 -5.13 5.30
C ALA A 370 -1.04 -5.30 4.97
N ILE A 371 -0.72 -5.86 3.80
CA ILE A 371 0.67 -5.99 3.31
C ILE A 371 1.28 -4.60 3.12
N GLY A 372 0.54 -3.69 2.50
CA GLY A 372 0.89 -2.28 2.36
C GLY A 372 1.18 -1.60 3.69
N ALA A 373 0.33 -1.83 4.70
CA ALA A 373 0.50 -1.29 6.03
C ALA A 373 1.81 -1.78 6.68
N ALA A 374 2.12 -3.08 6.59
CA ALA A 374 3.38 -3.65 7.09
C ALA A 374 4.63 -3.03 6.43
N ILE A 375 4.49 -2.32 5.31
CA ILE A 375 5.60 -1.64 4.62
C ILE A 375 5.91 -0.28 5.21
N LEU A 376 4.95 0.36 5.89
CA LEU A 376 5.12 1.69 6.47
C LEU A 376 6.28 1.76 7.49
N PRO A 377 6.44 0.79 8.42
CA PRO A 377 7.62 0.75 9.30
C PRO A 377 8.94 0.64 8.54
N PHE A 378 8.98 -0.16 7.46
CA PHE A 378 10.17 -0.27 6.62
C PHE A 378 10.47 1.07 5.92
N LEU A 379 9.45 1.79 5.44
CA LEU A 379 9.61 3.11 4.80
C LEU A 379 10.15 4.18 5.74
N ASP A 380 9.70 4.19 7.00
CA ASP A 380 10.18 5.17 7.97
C ASP A 380 11.63 4.89 8.39
N GLN A 381 12.01 3.62 8.56
CA GLN A 381 13.29 3.27 9.19
C GLN A 381 14.39 2.79 8.23
N LEU A 382 14.05 2.13 7.12
CA LEU A 382 15.02 1.35 6.32
C LEU A 382 15.02 1.66 4.83
N LEU A 383 13.94 2.21 4.28
CA LEU A 383 13.81 2.43 2.84
C LEU A 383 13.87 3.90 2.47
N PRO A 384 14.39 4.22 1.28
CA PRO A 384 14.56 5.60 0.86
C PRO A 384 13.21 6.25 0.64
N THR A 385 13.01 7.39 1.28
CA THR A 385 11.87 8.29 1.07
C THR A 385 12.39 9.71 0.90
N GLU A 386 11.68 10.59 0.18
CA GLU A 386 12.07 12.00 0.03
C GLU A 386 12.24 12.69 1.39
N GLY A 387 11.37 12.38 2.35
CA GLY A 387 11.44 12.89 3.72
C GLY A 387 12.71 12.49 4.48
N SER A 388 13.40 11.41 4.09
CA SER A 388 14.65 10.98 4.74
C SER A 388 15.82 11.95 4.50
N LEU A 389 15.73 12.82 3.48
CA LEU A 389 16.76 13.83 3.19
C LEU A 389 16.54 15.15 3.91
N MET A 390 15.35 15.37 4.50
CA MET A 390 14.94 16.64 5.09
C MET A 390 15.11 16.63 6.60
N LYS A 391 15.44 17.79 7.17
CA LYS A 391 15.33 18.00 8.62
C LYS A 391 13.87 18.05 9.02
N ARG A 392 13.49 17.27 10.04
CA ARG A 392 12.15 17.35 10.63
C ARG A 392 12.11 18.55 11.59
N PRO A 393 10.94 19.18 11.81
CA PRO A 393 10.79 20.20 12.84
C PRO A 393 11.15 19.61 14.21
N GLY A 394 12.28 20.03 14.79
CA GLY A 394 12.80 19.51 16.05
C GLY A 394 14.16 18.80 15.97
N ASP A 395 14.71 18.59 14.77
CA ASP A 395 16.08 18.08 14.55
C ASP A 395 17.20 19.13 14.69
#